data_AF-A0A4D6SSZ5-F1
#
_entry.id   AF-A0A4D6SSZ5-F1
#
_cell.length_a   1.000
_cell.length_b   1.000
_cell.length_c   1.000
_cell.angle_alpha   90.00
_cell.angle_beta   90.00
_cell.angle_gamma   90.00
#
_symmetry.space_group_name_H-M   'P 1'
#
loop_
_entity.id
_entity.type
_entity.pdbx_description
1 polymer ?
#
loop_
_entity_poly.entity_id
_entity_poly.type
_entity_poly.pdbx_seq_one_letter_code
_entity_poly.pdbx_strand_id
1 'polypeptide(L)'
;MEVIKVGTIVYPKDSNYLDLLFQEIKSIKNIAVLLNGNMRTPKIEALHRLIDWLNARKVYGTTDGEHKKIYKLSLDNSWIGSNPWFSGFIESDGNFYCEFKLNSEKIATLVKGYMRVSQKQSYKATTTISKKNSNLYIMEKIREFLDVKNVTEIQRNKSNYIELAYEVRTTKKLSCDILINYLTNFPLFSSKHLDFLDWSEIHNIRKSKIYKSLDGSSKLISLKNNMNTKRTQFNWDSLNRFYCKNVIKVSND
;
A
#
# COMPACT_ATOMS: atom_id res chain seq x y z
N MET A 1 10.99 -14.55 1.32
CA MET A 1 11.84 -15.51 0.60
C MET A 1 11.10 -16.24 -0.51
N GLU A 2 9.79 -16.47 -0.48
CA GLU A 2 9.14 -17.37 -1.46
C GLU A 2 9.07 -16.86 -2.92
N VAL A 3 8.94 -15.53 -3.14
CA VAL A 3 8.86 -14.95 -4.50
C VAL A 3 10.26 -14.72 -5.10
N ILE A 4 11.16 -14.06 -4.36
CA ILE A 4 12.52 -13.76 -4.82
C ILE A 4 13.49 -14.94 -4.58
N LYS A 5 13.08 -15.95 -3.79
CA LYS A 5 13.81 -17.18 -3.39
C LYS A 5 15.08 -16.98 -2.57
N VAL A 6 15.52 -15.74 -2.40
CA VAL A 6 16.70 -15.36 -1.63
C VAL A 6 16.41 -14.09 -0.80
N GLY A 7 17.38 -13.64 -0.01
CA GLY A 7 17.30 -12.45 0.84
C GLY A 7 17.55 -12.77 2.31
N THR A 8 18.09 -11.81 3.05
CA THR A 8 18.46 -11.97 4.44
C THR A 8 17.56 -11.10 5.31
N ILE A 9 16.99 -11.68 6.36
CA ILE A 9 16.31 -10.92 7.41
C ILE A 9 17.37 -10.50 8.43
N VAL A 10 17.47 -9.20 8.67
CA VAL A 10 18.35 -8.62 9.68
C VAL A 10 17.50 -8.04 10.80
N TYR A 11 17.98 -8.21 12.03
CA TYR A 11 17.34 -7.72 13.26
C TYR A 11 18.20 -6.62 13.88
N PRO A 12 17.96 -5.34 13.54
CA PRO A 12 18.73 -4.25 14.11
C PRO A 12 18.56 -4.21 15.63
N LYS A 13 19.68 -4.02 16.33
CA LYS A 13 19.71 -4.01 17.79
C LYS A 13 18.83 -2.89 18.35
N ASP A 14 18.13 -3.18 19.45
CA ASP A 14 17.30 -2.23 20.20
C ASP A 14 16.23 -1.55 19.33
N SER A 15 15.65 -2.29 18.36
CA SER A 15 14.66 -1.78 17.42
C SER A 15 13.38 -2.61 17.38
N ASN A 16 12.28 -1.99 16.95
CA ASN A 16 10.97 -2.64 16.75
C ASN A 16 10.69 -2.91 15.26
N TYR A 17 11.74 -3.09 14.46
CA TYR A 17 11.62 -3.39 13.03
C TYR A 17 12.64 -4.46 12.62
N LEU A 18 12.43 -5.00 11.42
CA LEU A 18 13.34 -5.93 10.77
C LEU A 18 13.62 -5.41 9.35
N ASP A 19 14.81 -5.70 8.86
CA ASP A 19 15.20 -5.37 7.49
C ASP A 19 15.21 -6.63 6.64
N LEU A 20 14.58 -6.56 5.47
CA LEU A 20 14.73 -7.58 4.43
C LEU A 20 15.72 -7.07 3.39
N LEU A 21 16.93 -7.65 3.38
CA LEU A 21 18.04 -7.22 2.54
C LEU A 21 18.28 -8.17 1.37
N PHE A 22 18.57 -7.57 0.21
CA PHE A 22 18.97 -8.27 -1.00
C PHE A 22 20.33 -7.74 -1.46
N GLN A 23 21.37 -8.56 -1.34
CA GLN A 23 22.76 -8.14 -1.59
C GLN A 23 23.38 -8.87 -2.78
N GLU A 24 22.88 -10.05 -3.12
CA GLU A 24 23.36 -10.82 -4.27
C GLU A 24 22.94 -10.19 -5.59
N ILE A 25 23.86 -10.08 -6.55
CA ILE A 25 23.60 -9.48 -7.87
C ILE A 25 22.44 -10.16 -8.60
N LYS A 26 22.33 -11.49 -8.51
CA LYS A 26 21.23 -12.25 -9.11
C LYS A 26 19.87 -11.83 -8.53
N SER A 27 19.78 -11.70 -7.20
CA SER A 27 18.57 -11.26 -6.50
C SER A 27 18.17 -9.83 -6.87
N ILE A 28 19.14 -8.93 -6.91
CA ILE A 28 18.96 -7.53 -7.27
C ILE A 28 18.50 -7.41 -8.72
N LYS A 29 19.09 -8.19 -9.64
CA LYS A 29 18.67 -8.27 -11.05
C LYS A 29 17.22 -8.76 -11.17
N ASN A 30 16.84 -9.80 -10.43
CA ASN A 30 15.47 -10.31 -10.42
C ASN A 30 14.46 -9.27 -9.91
N ILE A 31 14.79 -8.56 -8.82
CA ILE A 31 13.95 -7.46 -8.31
C ILE A 31 13.81 -6.35 -9.36
N ALA A 32 14.90 -5.96 -10.02
CA ALA A 32 14.86 -4.95 -11.05
C ALA A 32 13.94 -5.36 -12.20
N VAL A 33 14.03 -6.62 -12.67
CA VAL A 33 13.17 -7.16 -13.74
C VAL A 33 11.70 -7.20 -13.30
N LEU A 34 11.39 -7.63 -12.07
CA LEU A 34 10.02 -7.71 -11.57
C LEU A 34 9.35 -6.35 -11.42
N LEU A 35 10.10 -5.33 -10.96
CA LEU A 35 9.57 -3.97 -10.78
C LEU A 35 9.44 -3.21 -12.10
N ASN A 36 10.27 -3.53 -13.10
CA ASN A 36 10.33 -2.80 -14.36
C ASN A 36 9.02 -2.95 -15.14
N GLY A 37 8.37 -1.82 -15.41
CA GLY A 37 7.04 -1.77 -16.02
C GLY A 37 5.87 -1.92 -15.05
N ASN A 38 6.12 -2.03 -13.73
CA ASN A 38 5.08 -2.11 -12.68
C ASN A 38 5.11 -0.91 -11.72
N MET A 39 6.08 0.00 -11.86
CA MET A 39 6.19 1.21 -11.04
C MET A 39 5.13 2.25 -11.45
N ARG A 40 4.49 2.91 -10.48
CA ARG A 40 3.49 3.98 -10.74
C ARG A 40 3.79 5.32 -10.08
N THR A 41 4.90 5.42 -9.36
CA THR A 41 5.32 6.64 -8.65
C THR A 41 6.64 7.16 -9.22
N PRO A 42 7.01 8.43 -8.97
CA PRO A 42 8.29 8.98 -9.38
C PRO A 42 9.52 8.22 -8.86
N LYS A 43 9.35 7.30 -7.89
CA LYS A 43 10.40 6.39 -7.42
C LYS A 43 10.90 5.43 -8.52
N ILE A 44 10.23 5.36 -9.68
CA ILE A 44 10.77 4.69 -10.87
C ILE A 44 12.19 5.18 -11.23
N GLU A 45 12.52 6.44 -10.92
CA GLU A 45 13.86 7.00 -11.07
C GLU A 45 14.93 6.14 -10.38
N ALA A 46 14.67 5.69 -9.15
CA ALA A 46 15.62 4.85 -8.41
C ALA A 46 15.78 3.46 -9.05
N LEU A 47 14.70 2.89 -9.57
CA LEU A 47 14.75 1.64 -10.33
C LEU A 47 15.56 1.81 -11.62
N HIS A 48 15.36 2.91 -12.34
CA HIS A 48 16.10 3.22 -13.57
C HIS A 48 17.60 3.39 -13.30
N ARG A 49 17.99 4.07 -12.20
CA ARG A 49 19.39 4.11 -11.76
C ARG A 49 19.96 2.73 -11.46
N LEU A 50 19.19 1.88 -10.77
CA LEU A 50 19.61 0.49 -10.51
C LEU A 50 19.81 -0.28 -11.82
N ILE A 51 18.90 -0.13 -12.78
CA ILE A 51 19.02 -0.77 -14.11
C ILE A 51 20.27 -0.27 -14.85
N ASP A 52 20.53 1.03 -14.84
CA ASP A 52 21.72 1.60 -15.47
C ASP A 52 23.00 1.07 -14.81
N TRP A 53 23.04 0.97 -13.48
CA TRP A 53 24.15 0.37 -12.74
C TRP A 53 24.34 -1.12 -13.06
N LEU A 54 23.26 -1.90 -13.13
CA LEU A 54 23.30 -3.31 -13.51
C LEU A 54 23.82 -3.49 -14.95
N ASN A 55 23.36 -2.66 -15.88
CA ASN A 55 23.76 -2.72 -17.28
C ASN A 55 25.21 -2.27 -17.50
N ALA A 56 25.73 -1.34 -16.69
CA ALA A 56 27.12 -0.87 -16.76
C ALA A 56 28.10 -1.90 -16.18
N ARG A 57 27.63 -2.80 -15.31
CA ARG A 57 28.43 -3.86 -14.71
C ARG A 57 28.70 -4.95 -15.77
N LYS A 58 29.72 -4.72 -16.61
CA LYS A 58 30.33 -5.77 -17.45
C LYS A 58 30.61 -6.96 -16.54
N VAL A 59 30.01 -8.12 -16.80
CA VAL A 59 30.31 -9.30 -16.00
C VAL A 59 31.74 -9.74 -16.33
N TYR A 60 32.67 -9.37 -15.44
CA TYR A 60 33.88 -10.15 -15.22
C TYR A 60 33.42 -11.55 -14.77
N GLY A 61 33.65 -12.57 -15.62
CA GLY A 61 33.74 -13.95 -15.16
C GLY A 61 32.51 -14.86 -15.25
N THR A 62 31.65 -14.73 -16.28
CA THR A 62 30.81 -15.88 -16.67
C THR A 62 31.08 -16.24 -18.12
N THR A 63 31.79 -17.35 -18.30
CA THR A 63 32.06 -18.01 -19.59
C THR A 63 30.80 -18.56 -20.26
N ASP A 64 29.64 -18.53 -19.59
CA ASP A 64 28.38 -19.03 -20.12
C ASP A 64 27.29 -17.94 -20.14
N GLY A 65 26.95 -17.47 -21.33
CA GLY A 65 25.61 -16.91 -21.63
C GLY A 65 25.47 -15.39 -21.57
N GLU A 66 25.03 -14.82 -22.70
CA GLU A 66 24.77 -13.41 -22.99
C GLU A 66 24.32 -12.53 -21.81
N HIS A 67 25.04 -11.43 -21.58
CA HIS A 67 24.55 -10.35 -20.73
C HIS A 67 23.37 -9.64 -21.40
N LYS A 68 22.15 -10.16 -21.18
CA LYS A 68 20.92 -9.53 -21.68
C LYS A 68 20.69 -8.20 -20.96
N LYS A 69 20.87 -7.10 -21.70
CA LYS A 69 20.61 -5.72 -21.27
C LYS A 69 19.15 -5.59 -20.81
N ILE A 70 18.95 -4.94 -19.67
CA ILE A 70 17.61 -4.61 -19.17
C ILE A 70 17.21 -3.25 -19.77
N TYR A 71 16.15 -3.23 -20.57
CA TYR A 71 15.58 -1.99 -21.09
C TYR A 71 14.66 -1.35 -20.05
N LYS A 72 14.81 -0.05 -19.82
CA LYS A 72 13.98 0.71 -18.89
C LYS A 72 12.56 0.86 -19.46
N LEU A 73 11.57 0.30 -18.77
CA LEU A 73 10.16 0.48 -19.10
C LEU A 73 9.61 1.73 -18.41
N SER A 74 8.53 2.27 -18.98
CA SER A 74 7.81 3.43 -18.44
C SER A 74 7.00 3.07 -17.19
N LEU A 75 6.38 4.09 -16.60
CA LEU A 75 5.39 3.90 -15.53
C LEU A 75 4.21 3.07 -16.04
N ASP A 76 3.68 2.20 -15.19
CA ASP A 76 2.41 1.52 -15.39
C ASP A 76 1.25 2.50 -15.17
N ASN A 77 0.46 2.69 -16.23
CA ASN A 77 -0.72 3.57 -16.22
C ASN A 77 -2.04 2.78 -16.32
N SER A 78 -2.01 1.46 -16.15
CA SER A 78 -3.22 0.64 -16.11
C SER A 78 -4.15 1.09 -14.98
N TRP A 79 -5.45 0.87 -15.17
CA TRP A 79 -6.49 1.31 -14.26
C TRP A 79 -6.25 0.80 -12.82
N ILE A 80 -6.43 1.65 -11.81
CA ILE A 80 -6.10 1.36 -10.40
C ILE A 80 -6.78 0.08 -9.89
N GLY A 81 -8.05 -0.13 -10.25
CA GLY A 81 -8.82 -1.29 -9.82
C GLY A 81 -8.53 -2.60 -10.57
N SER A 82 -7.63 -2.60 -11.55
CA SER A 82 -7.40 -3.77 -12.41
C SER A 82 -6.46 -4.83 -11.81
N ASN A 83 -5.69 -4.48 -10.78
CA ASN A 83 -4.63 -5.34 -10.25
C ASN A 83 -4.30 -5.00 -8.77
N PRO A 84 -3.42 -5.76 -8.08
CA PRO A 84 -3.16 -5.59 -6.65
C PRO A 84 -2.18 -4.45 -6.31
N TRP A 85 -1.79 -3.60 -7.27
CA TRP A 85 -0.84 -2.51 -6.99
C TRP A 85 -1.33 -1.59 -5.87
N PHE A 86 -2.63 -1.25 -5.87
CA PHE A 86 -3.18 -0.33 -4.89
C PHE A 86 -3.36 -0.97 -3.50
N SER A 87 -3.59 -2.28 -3.41
CA SER A 87 -3.57 -2.97 -2.11
C SER A 87 -2.16 -2.94 -1.50
N GLY A 88 -1.11 -3.19 -2.29
CA GLY A 88 0.28 -3.04 -1.85
C GLY A 88 0.65 -1.60 -1.46
N PHE A 89 0.07 -0.61 -2.14
CA PHE A 89 0.23 0.79 -1.79
C PHE A 89 -0.46 1.15 -0.46
N ILE A 90 -1.69 0.64 -0.23
CA ILE A 90 -2.39 0.76 1.07
C ILE A 90 -1.62 0.04 2.17
N GLU A 91 -0.98 -1.09 1.88
CA GLU A 91 -0.15 -1.78 2.85
C GLU A 91 1.01 -0.92 3.37
N SER A 92 1.58 -0.12 2.49
CA SER A 92 2.74 0.71 2.81
C SER A 92 2.33 2.03 3.48
N ASP A 93 1.36 2.74 2.89
CA ASP A 93 1.07 4.14 3.23
C ASP A 93 -0.41 4.41 3.54
N GLY A 94 -1.21 3.35 3.65
CA GLY A 94 -2.64 3.40 3.96
C GLY A 94 -2.96 3.19 5.43
N ASN A 95 -4.07 3.79 5.89
CA ASN A 95 -4.60 3.62 7.24
C ASN A 95 -6.13 3.64 7.26
N PHE A 96 -6.74 2.83 8.12
CA PHE A 96 -8.18 2.77 8.35
C PHE A 96 -8.56 3.49 9.65
N TYR A 97 -9.41 4.51 9.52
CA TYR A 97 -9.88 5.33 10.63
C TYR A 97 -11.34 5.05 10.96
N CYS A 98 -11.64 5.02 12.26
CA CYS A 98 -12.99 5.01 12.81
C CYS A 98 -13.08 5.98 13.99
N GLU A 99 -14.12 6.81 14.02
CA GLU A 99 -14.48 7.71 15.12
C GLU A 99 -16.00 7.71 15.34
N PHE A 100 -16.43 7.88 16.58
CA PHE A 100 -17.85 8.00 16.92
C PHE A 100 -18.05 8.84 18.18
N LYS A 101 -19.25 9.42 18.31
CA LYS A 101 -19.70 10.16 19.51
C LYS A 101 -20.77 9.36 20.23
N LEU A 102 -20.60 9.14 21.53
CA LEU A 102 -21.58 8.47 22.38
C LEU A 102 -22.43 9.50 23.14
N ASN A 103 -23.69 9.15 23.43
CA ASN A 103 -24.52 9.86 24.42
C ASN A 103 -24.24 9.32 25.85
N SER A 104 -24.99 9.82 26.84
CA SER A 104 -24.92 9.37 28.24
C SER A 104 -25.22 7.87 28.41
N GLU A 105 -26.07 7.31 27.54
CA GLU A 105 -26.46 5.89 27.53
C GLU A 105 -25.48 5.01 26.76
N LYS A 106 -24.31 5.55 26.35
CA LYS A 106 -23.29 4.87 25.54
C LYS A 106 -23.76 4.45 24.15
N ILE A 107 -24.85 5.05 23.65
CA ILE A 107 -25.35 4.86 22.29
C ILE A 107 -24.64 5.83 21.34
N ALA A 108 -24.13 5.32 20.22
CA ALA A 108 -23.50 6.14 19.21
C ALA A 108 -24.51 7.06 18.51
N THR A 109 -24.22 8.34 18.48
CA THR A 109 -25.03 9.38 17.81
C THR A 109 -24.49 9.73 16.44
N LEU A 110 -23.18 9.56 16.25
CA LEU A 110 -22.47 9.82 15.00
C LEU A 110 -21.37 8.78 14.82
N VAL A 111 -21.22 8.27 13.60
CA VAL A 111 -20.14 7.35 13.21
C VAL A 111 -19.47 7.88 11.95
N LYS A 112 -18.14 8.03 12.01
CA LYS A 112 -17.26 8.38 10.90
C LYS A 112 -16.27 7.25 10.69
N GLY A 113 -16.14 6.81 9.44
CA GLY A 113 -15.12 5.85 9.05
C GLY A 113 -14.59 6.23 7.68
N TYR A 114 -13.27 6.17 7.50
CA TYR A 114 -12.60 6.42 6.22
C TYR A 114 -11.28 5.66 6.16
N MET A 115 -10.87 5.25 4.96
CA MET A 115 -9.49 4.92 4.66
C MET A 115 -8.77 6.19 4.23
N ARG A 116 -7.48 6.31 4.55
CA ARG A 116 -6.60 7.39 4.11
C ARG A 116 -5.33 6.79 3.52
N VAL A 117 -4.90 7.30 2.37
CA VAL A 117 -3.53 7.15 1.85
C VAL A 117 -2.88 8.52 1.70
N SER A 118 -1.57 8.61 1.93
CA SER A 118 -0.85 9.87 1.72
C SER A 118 0.57 9.67 1.22
N GLN A 119 1.05 10.57 0.36
CA GLN A 119 2.42 10.60 -0.15
C GLN A 119 3.00 11.99 -0.05
N LYS A 120 4.32 12.11 0.12
CA LYS A 120 5.03 13.40 0.01
C LYS A 120 4.74 14.03 -1.35
N GLN A 121 4.56 15.35 -1.43
CA GLN A 121 4.24 16.01 -2.69
C GLN A 121 5.30 15.73 -3.75
N SER A 122 6.57 15.88 -3.38
CA SER A 122 7.70 15.65 -4.25
C SER A 122 8.57 14.50 -3.74
N TYR A 123 8.87 13.57 -4.63
CA TYR A 123 9.94 12.60 -4.43
C TYR A 123 11.29 13.31 -4.49
N LYS A 124 12.14 13.09 -3.47
CA LYS A 124 13.50 13.60 -3.45
C LYS A 124 14.37 12.71 -4.34
N ALA A 125 14.41 13.01 -5.63
CA ALA A 125 15.39 12.40 -6.53
C ALA A 125 16.80 12.90 -6.18
N THR A 126 17.78 12.00 -6.21
CA THR A 126 19.19 12.36 -5.98
C THR A 126 19.85 12.98 -7.21
N THR A 127 19.13 13.01 -8.34
CA THR A 127 19.60 13.57 -9.62
C THR A 127 18.75 14.77 -10.00
N THR A 128 19.38 15.84 -10.48
CA THR A 128 18.76 17.08 -10.99
C THR A 128 17.90 16.89 -12.26
N ILE A 129 17.86 15.68 -12.82
CA ILE A 129 17.30 15.40 -14.16
C ILE A 129 15.77 15.17 -14.13
N SER A 130 15.17 14.82 -12.98
CA SER A 130 13.74 14.51 -12.90
C SER A 130 12.88 15.74 -12.59
N LYS A 131 12.43 16.46 -13.63
CA LYS A 131 11.44 17.56 -13.51
C LYS A 131 10.02 17.09 -13.13
N LYS A 132 9.69 15.80 -13.28
CA LYS A 132 8.39 15.19 -12.90
C LYS A 132 8.52 14.30 -11.66
N ASN A 133 8.85 14.89 -10.52
CA ASN A 133 8.99 14.17 -9.25
C ASN A 133 7.76 14.26 -8.35
N SER A 134 6.64 14.81 -8.84
CA SER A 134 5.42 14.95 -8.05
C SER A 134 4.64 13.64 -7.94
N ASN A 135 4.17 13.30 -6.75
CA ASN A 135 3.23 12.21 -6.52
C ASN A 135 1.77 12.60 -6.85
N LEU A 136 1.51 13.83 -7.28
CA LEU A 136 0.15 14.30 -7.56
C LEU A 136 -0.55 13.41 -8.59
N TYR A 137 0.13 13.04 -9.68
CA TYR A 137 -0.45 12.23 -10.74
C TYR A 137 -1.06 10.91 -10.23
N ILE A 138 -0.31 10.15 -9.44
CA ILE A 138 -0.79 8.87 -8.91
C ILE A 138 -1.88 9.09 -7.85
N MET A 139 -1.80 10.16 -7.06
CA MET A 139 -2.81 10.50 -6.07
C MET A 139 -4.13 10.92 -6.73
N GLU A 140 -4.08 11.63 -7.86
CA GLU A 140 -5.25 11.94 -8.69
C GLU A 140 -5.88 10.67 -9.27
N LYS A 141 -5.08 9.72 -9.76
CA LYS A 141 -5.59 8.43 -10.25
C LYS A 141 -6.27 7.61 -9.15
N ILE A 142 -5.72 7.61 -7.94
CA ILE A 142 -6.34 6.97 -6.77
C ILE A 142 -7.65 7.68 -6.39
N ARG A 143 -7.66 9.02 -6.40
CA ARG A 143 -8.86 9.82 -6.13
C ARG A 143 -9.98 9.49 -7.12
N GLU A 144 -9.68 9.49 -8.42
CA GLU A 144 -10.62 9.18 -9.50
C GLU A 144 -11.21 7.78 -9.29
N PHE A 145 -10.36 6.78 -9.04
CA PHE A 145 -10.79 5.41 -8.82
C PHE A 145 -11.75 5.27 -7.62
N LEU A 146 -11.47 5.97 -6.52
CA LEU A 146 -12.26 5.87 -5.29
C LEU A 146 -13.50 6.80 -5.26
N ASP A 147 -13.82 7.49 -6.35
CA ASP A 147 -14.85 8.54 -6.39
C ASP A 147 -14.69 9.58 -5.26
N VAL A 148 -13.45 10.00 -5.03
CA VAL A 148 -13.14 11.05 -4.05
C VAL A 148 -13.12 12.39 -4.77
N LYS A 149 -13.62 13.44 -4.10
CA LYS A 149 -13.78 14.76 -4.74
C LYS A 149 -12.43 15.38 -5.12
N ASN A 150 -11.52 15.49 -4.14
CA ASN A 150 -10.24 16.19 -4.29
C ASN A 150 -9.09 15.40 -3.66
N VAL A 151 -7.89 15.56 -4.21
CA VAL A 151 -6.65 15.29 -3.49
C VAL A 151 -6.44 16.47 -2.56
N THR A 152 -6.25 16.20 -1.27
CA THR A 152 -6.02 17.25 -0.27
C THR A 152 -4.52 17.48 -0.10
N GLU A 153 -4.08 18.72 -0.17
CA GLU A 153 -2.73 19.10 0.24
C GLU A 153 -2.69 19.27 1.76
N ILE A 154 -1.72 18.63 2.39
CA ILE A 154 -1.56 18.64 3.84
C ILE A 154 -0.12 18.99 4.21
N GLN A 155 0.02 19.69 5.32
CA GLN A 155 1.28 20.03 5.93
C GLN A 155 1.42 19.29 7.26
N ARG A 156 2.57 18.66 7.50
CA ARG A 156 2.92 18.07 8.80
C ARG A 156 4.18 18.72 9.32
N ASN A 157 4.07 19.36 10.47
CA ASN A 157 5.22 19.91 11.18
C ASN A 157 5.95 18.74 11.85
N LYS A 158 7.15 18.40 11.35
CA LYS A 158 8.08 17.47 12.01
C LYS A 158 9.12 18.30 12.76
N SER A 159 9.79 17.70 13.74
CA SER A 159 10.73 18.41 14.62
C SER A 159 11.78 19.22 13.86
N ASN A 160 12.25 18.72 12.72
CA ASN A 160 13.37 19.31 11.97
C ASN A 160 12.98 19.86 10.58
N TYR A 161 11.75 19.64 10.12
CA TYR A 161 11.32 20.08 8.78
C TYR A 161 9.80 20.09 8.64
N ILE A 162 9.32 20.84 7.64
CA ILE A 162 7.92 20.81 7.23
C ILE A 162 7.75 19.78 6.11
N GLU A 163 6.85 18.82 6.31
CA GLU A 163 6.50 17.84 5.29
C GLU A 163 5.22 18.25 4.57
N LEU A 164 5.33 18.51 3.27
CA LEU A 164 4.17 18.68 2.39
C LEU A 164 3.79 17.34 1.75
N ALA A 165 2.52 16.99 1.81
CA ALA A 165 2.00 15.74 1.28
C ALA A 165 0.64 15.92 0.58
N TYR A 166 0.34 14.99 -0.32
CA TYR A 166 -0.98 14.78 -0.89
C TYR A 166 -1.70 13.68 -0.11
N GLU A 167 -3.02 13.77 -0.03
CA GLU A 167 -3.85 12.85 0.72
C GLU A 167 -5.19 12.59 0.03
N VAL A 168 -5.62 11.32 0.04
CA VAL A 168 -6.95 10.89 -0.42
C VAL A 168 -7.65 10.17 0.72
N ARG A 169 -8.92 10.51 0.97
CA ARG A 169 -9.76 9.89 2.02
C ARG A 169 -11.12 9.45 1.49
N THR A 170 -11.54 8.23 1.84
CA THR A 170 -12.88 7.70 1.50
C THR A 170 -13.93 8.16 2.53
N THR A 171 -14.35 9.42 2.49
CA THR A 171 -15.29 9.96 3.50
C THR A 171 -16.76 9.67 3.18
N LYS A 172 -17.10 9.48 1.90
CA LYS A 172 -18.43 9.15 1.40
C LYS A 172 -18.69 7.63 1.45
N LYS A 173 -19.95 7.24 1.59
CA LYS A 173 -20.35 5.82 1.60
C LYS A 173 -19.95 5.10 0.31
N LEU A 174 -20.18 5.72 -0.85
CA LEU A 174 -19.83 5.16 -2.15
C LEU A 174 -18.32 4.89 -2.28
N SER A 175 -17.48 5.85 -1.89
CA SER A 175 -16.02 5.65 -1.90
C SER A 175 -15.57 4.50 -0.99
N CYS A 176 -16.21 4.30 0.16
CA CYS A 176 -15.96 3.15 1.02
C CYS A 176 -16.42 1.84 0.35
N ASP A 177 -17.62 1.81 -0.25
CA ASP A 177 -18.15 0.64 -0.96
C ASP A 177 -17.22 0.22 -2.11
N ILE A 178 -16.70 1.18 -2.90
CA ILE A 178 -15.71 0.93 -3.96
C ILE A 178 -14.44 0.30 -3.40
N LEU A 179 -13.90 0.87 -2.31
CA LEU A 179 -12.69 0.34 -1.66
C LEU A 179 -12.90 -1.08 -1.11
N ILE A 180 -14.04 -1.34 -0.47
CA ILE A 180 -14.36 -2.67 0.07
C ILE A 180 -14.42 -3.69 -1.05
N ASN A 181 -15.07 -3.36 -2.17
CA ASN A 181 -15.10 -4.24 -3.34
C ASN A 181 -13.69 -4.50 -3.90
N TYR A 182 -12.84 -3.46 -3.98
CA TYR A 182 -11.46 -3.60 -4.41
C TYR A 182 -10.66 -4.54 -3.50
N LEU A 183 -10.67 -4.31 -2.18
CA LEU A 183 -9.89 -5.09 -1.21
C LEU A 183 -10.44 -6.49 -0.96
N THR A 184 -11.70 -6.75 -1.32
CA THR A 184 -12.25 -8.11 -1.38
C THR A 184 -11.62 -8.92 -2.52
N ASN A 185 -11.36 -8.28 -3.67
CA ASN A 185 -10.74 -8.91 -4.84
C ASN A 185 -9.21 -8.93 -4.76
N PHE A 186 -8.60 -7.91 -4.16
CA PHE A 186 -7.17 -7.76 -3.95
C PHE A 186 -6.88 -7.55 -2.45
N PRO A 187 -6.81 -8.64 -1.67
CA PRO A 187 -6.65 -8.55 -0.22
C PRO A 187 -5.36 -7.86 0.21
N LEU A 188 -5.42 -7.29 1.40
CA LEU A 188 -4.26 -6.96 2.22
C LEU A 188 -3.70 -8.26 2.86
N PHE A 189 -2.41 -8.27 3.18
CA PHE A 189 -1.67 -9.43 3.67
C PHE A 189 -0.95 -9.21 5.01
N SER A 190 -0.76 -7.96 5.45
CA SER A 190 -0.28 -7.68 6.81
C SER A 190 -1.44 -7.75 7.82
N SER A 191 -1.15 -7.46 9.10
CA SER A 191 -2.18 -7.30 10.13
C SER A 191 -3.24 -6.25 9.76
N LYS A 192 -2.91 -5.34 8.83
CA LYS A 192 -3.83 -4.35 8.26
C LYS A 192 -5.02 -5.00 7.52
N HIS A 193 -4.90 -6.25 7.09
CA HIS A 193 -6.03 -7.03 6.60
C HIS A 193 -7.15 -7.14 7.65
N LEU A 194 -6.78 -7.44 8.90
CA LEU A 194 -7.74 -7.54 9.99
C LEU A 194 -8.36 -6.17 10.30
N ASP A 195 -7.56 -5.09 10.23
CA ASP A 195 -8.06 -3.73 10.41
C ASP A 195 -9.05 -3.33 9.30
N PHE A 196 -8.81 -3.77 8.07
CA PHE A 196 -9.74 -3.62 6.96
C PHE A 196 -11.05 -4.36 7.22
N LEU A 197 -11.01 -5.62 7.70
CA LEU A 197 -12.22 -6.39 7.99
C LEU A 197 -13.08 -5.72 9.07
N ASP A 198 -12.47 -5.31 10.18
CA ASP A 198 -13.17 -4.60 11.25
C ASP A 198 -13.72 -3.26 10.75
N TRP A 199 -12.94 -2.52 9.96
CA TRP A 199 -13.37 -1.25 9.36
C TRP A 199 -14.54 -1.43 8.37
N SER A 200 -14.52 -2.48 7.56
CA SER A 200 -15.59 -2.82 6.62
C SER A 200 -16.89 -3.12 7.37
N GLU A 201 -16.80 -3.86 8.49
CA GLU A 201 -17.97 -4.13 9.33
C GLU A 201 -18.50 -2.86 10.01
N ILE A 202 -17.62 -1.98 10.48
CA ILE A 202 -18.01 -0.66 11.00
C ILE A 202 -18.76 0.15 9.94
N HIS A 203 -18.31 0.10 8.68
CA HIS A 203 -18.99 0.76 7.57
C HIS A 203 -20.39 0.18 7.32
N ASN A 204 -20.56 -1.14 7.39
CA ASN A 204 -21.87 -1.79 7.32
C ASN A 204 -22.81 -1.35 8.45
N ILE A 205 -22.31 -1.30 9.70
CA ILE A 205 -23.04 -0.80 10.87
C ILE A 205 -23.47 0.66 10.66
N ARG A 206 -22.57 1.51 10.13
CA ARG A 206 -22.87 2.92 9.80
C ARG A 206 -23.93 3.03 8.71
N LYS A 207 -23.86 2.18 7.67
CA LYS A 207 -24.79 2.20 6.52
C LYS A 207 -26.21 1.80 6.93
N SER A 208 -26.33 0.74 7.74
CA SER A 208 -27.59 0.19 8.28
C SER A 208 -28.14 0.95 9.49
N LYS A 209 -27.35 1.85 10.10
CA LYS A 209 -27.69 2.58 11.33
C LYS A 209 -27.89 1.70 12.57
N ILE A 210 -27.38 0.47 12.57
CA ILE A 210 -27.46 -0.48 13.71
C ILE A 210 -26.84 0.12 14.99
N TYR A 211 -25.86 1.01 14.84
CA TYR A 211 -25.21 1.74 15.94
C TYR A 211 -26.16 2.57 16.83
N LYS A 212 -27.42 2.78 16.42
CA LYS A 212 -28.42 3.49 17.23
C LYS A 212 -29.04 2.64 18.35
N SER A 213 -28.66 1.37 18.44
CA SER A 213 -29.00 0.49 19.55
C SER A 213 -27.82 0.37 20.51
N LEU A 214 -28.10 -0.06 21.75
CA LEU A 214 -27.06 -0.38 22.73
C LEU A 214 -26.14 -1.50 22.19
N ASP A 215 -26.70 -2.59 21.66
CA ASP A 215 -25.94 -3.71 21.11
C ASP A 215 -25.09 -3.31 19.90
N GLY A 216 -25.65 -2.52 18.99
CA GLY A 216 -24.91 -1.99 17.85
C GLY A 216 -23.78 -1.07 18.24
N SER A 217 -23.97 -0.25 19.29
CA SER A 217 -22.91 0.60 19.85
C SER A 217 -21.82 -0.22 20.54
N SER A 218 -22.21 -1.23 21.31
CA SER A 218 -21.29 -2.17 21.94
C SER A 218 -20.44 -2.90 20.90
N LYS A 219 -21.05 -3.38 19.80
CA LYS A 219 -20.32 -3.99 18.67
C LYS A 219 -19.36 -3.00 18.01
N LEU A 220 -19.80 -1.76 17.75
CA LEU A 220 -18.96 -0.70 17.19
C LEU A 220 -17.74 -0.38 18.07
N ILE A 221 -17.92 -0.32 19.40
CA ILE A 221 -16.84 -0.11 20.37
C ILE A 221 -15.85 -1.28 20.34
N SER A 222 -16.36 -2.52 20.33
CA SER A 222 -15.54 -3.72 20.26
C SER A 222 -14.67 -3.73 19.00
N LEU A 223 -15.25 -3.47 17.83
CA LEU A 223 -14.53 -3.41 16.56
C LEU A 223 -13.44 -2.34 16.58
N LYS A 224 -13.75 -1.12 17.05
CA LYS A 224 -12.75 -0.04 17.16
C LYS A 224 -11.60 -0.42 18.11
N ASN A 225 -11.89 -1.14 19.18
CA ASN A 225 -10.85 -1.60 20.11
C ASN A 225 -10.05 -2.78 19.59
N ASN A 226 -10.49 -3.43 18.51
CA ASN A 226 -9.73 -4.45 17.83
C ASN A 226 -8.88 -3.92 16.68
N MET A 227 -8.91 -2.62 16.37
CA MET A 227 -8.19 -2.04 15.23
C MET A 227 -6.84 -1.40 15.58
N ASN A 228 -5.93 -1.42 14.60
CA ASN A 228 -4.68 -0.65 14.57
C ASN A 228 -3.85 -0.91 15.85
N THR A 229 -3.40 0.15 16.53
CA THR A 229 -2.57 0.07 17.74
C THR A 229 -3.24 -0.58 18.94
N LYS A 230 -4.56 -0.80 18.90
CA LYS A 230 -5.29 -1.49 19.97
C LYS A 230 -5.42 -3.00 19.73
N ARG A 231 -5.08 -3.48 18.53
CA ARG A 231 -5.16 -4.90 18.18
C ARG A 231 -4.09 -5.69 18.95
N THR A 232 -4.54 -6.75 19.63
CA THR A 232 -3.66 -7.69 20.34
C THR A 232 -3.77 -9.13 19.84
N GLN A 233 -4.81 -9.42 19.06
CA GLN A 233 -5.06 -10.74 18.48
C GLN A 233 -4.80 -10.71 16.97
N PHE A 234 -4.00 -11.67 16.50
CA PHE A 234 -3.60 -11.76 15.09
C PHE A 234 -3.98 -13.13 14.53
N ASN A 235 -4.66 -13.10 13.38
CA ASN A 235 -4.95 -14.26 12.56
C ASN A 235 -4.29 -14.06 11.19
N TRP A 236 -3.59 -15.08 10.71
CA TRP A 236 -2.83 -15.07 9.46
C TRP A 236 -3.38 -16.02 8.40
N ASP A 237 -4.58 -16.58 8.59
CA ASP A 237 -5.22 -17.53 7.67
C ASP A 237 -5.43 -16.94 6.28
N SER A 238 -5.53 -15.61 6.17
CA SER A 238 -5.59 -14.91 4.88
C SER A 238 -4.35 -15.17 4.02
N LEU A 239 -3.19 -15.43 4.62
CA LEU A 239 -1.94 -15.75 3.92
C LEU A 239 -1.98 -17.11 3.22
N ASN A 240 -2.81 -18.05 3.67
CA ASN A 240 -2.99 -19.33 2.98
C ASN A 240 -3.47 -19.15 1.54
N ARG A 241 -4.12 -18.02 1.23
CA ARG A 241 -4.60 -17.66 -0.11
C ARG A 241 -3.66 -16.72 -0.87
N PHE A 242 -2.59 -16.23 -0.24
CA PHE A 242 -1.66 -15.25 -0.81
C PHE A 242 -0.98 -15.77 -2.08
N TYR A 243 -0.66 -17.06 -2.13
CA TYR A 243 0.00 -17.71 -3.27
C TYR A 243 -0.94 -18.49 -4.19
N CYS A 244 -2.25 -18.52 -3.89
CA CYS A 244 -3.19 -19.41 -4.59
C CYS A 244 -3.86 -18.79 -5.83
N LYS A 245 -3.55 -17.54 -6.21
CA LYS A 245 -4.04 -16.94 -7.46
C LYS A 245 -2.92 -16.24 -8.20
N ASN A 246 -2.30 -16.99 -9.12
CA ASN A 246 -1.58 -16.59 -10.33
C ASN A 246 -0.27 -17.39 -10.53
N VAL A 247 -0.41 -18.70 -10.78
CA VAL A 247 0.39 -19.31 -11.85
C VAL A 247 -0.11 -18.65 -13.14
N ILE A 248 0.43 -17.48 -13.48
CA ILE A 248 0.38 -16.99 -14.86
C ILE A 248 1.18 -18.03 -15.61
N LYS A 249 0.49 -18.93 -16.31
CA LYS A 249 1.10 -19.68 -17.41
C LYS A 249 1.67 -18.62 -18.33
N VAL A 250 2.99 -18.49 -18.33
CA VAL A 250 3.69 -17.88 -19.46
C VAL A 250 3.36 -18.80 -20.63
N SER A 251 2.42 -18.38 -21.47
CA SER A 251 2.23 -18.97 -22.79
C SER A 251 3.52 -18.73 -23.56
N ASN A 252 4.28 -19.81 -23.74
CA ASN A 252 5.30 -19.85 -24.78
C ASN A 252 4.54 -20.04 -26.08
N ASP A 253 4.35 -18.94 -26.81
CA ASP A 253 4.27 -18.94 -28.26
C ASP A 253 5.49 -18.19 -28.78
#